data_AF-A0A316WCM3-F1
#
_entry.id   AF-A0A316WCM3-F1
#
_cell.length_a   1.000
_cell.length_b   1.000
_cell.length_c   1.000
_cell.angle_alpha   90.00
_cell.angle_beta   90.00
_cell.angle_gamma   90.00
#
_symmetry.space_group_name_H-M   'P 1'
#
loop_
_entity.id
_entity.type
_entity.pdbx_description
1 polymer ?
#
loop_
_entity_poly.entity_id
_entity_poly.type
_entity_poly.pdbx_seq_one_letter_code
_entity_poly.pdbx_strand_id
1 'polypeptide(L)'
;MKIIEKQKTSKKDEILRAIVSNIGSIIVSVFALAASIILILSIFNTDTSIKTRNGKTFNHISSLKGSTEKGGIFYLGFGTISNTDYYIFLKEDQKFGGYTKEKVPTAQTIIIEKDTIPNIQMNFQIEERSIKRTMFGNDETIIDSNEYGTLNRIPQHIKYKYIITVPKGTITQNEIFEPLN
;
A
#
# COMPACT_ATOMS: atom_id res chain seq x y z
N MET A 1 -44.12 -9.58 -74.37
CA MET A 1 -43.45 -8.52 -73.59
C MET A 1 -43.71 -8.61 -72.08
N LYS A 2 -44.96 -8.80 -71.61
CA LYS A 2 -45.31 -8.87 -70.16
C LYS A 2 -44.64 -9.99 -69.32
N ILE A 3 -44.29 -11.13 -69.92
CA ILE A 3 -43.70 -12.28 -69.20
C ILE A 3 -42.24 -12.00 -68.78
N ILE A 4 -41.48 -11.32 -69.63
CA ILE A 4 -40.08 -10.96 -69.41
C ILE A 4 -39.97 -9.93 -68.27
N GLU A 5 -40.93 -9.00 -68.21
CA GLU A 5 -41.01 -7.96 -67.19
C GLU A 5 -41.32 -8.53 -65.80
N LYS A 6 -42.19 -9.54 -65.73
CA LYS A 6 -42.55 -10.26 -64.48
C LYS A 6 -41.42 -11.14 -63.95
N GLN A 7 -40.60 -11.73 -64.82
CA GLN A 7 -39.40 -12.47 -64.39
C GLN A 7 -38.31 -11.55 -63.84
N LYS A 8 -38.20 -10.33 -64.39
CA LYS A 8 -37.20 -9.33 -63.96
C LYS A 8 -37.54 -8.74 -62.59
N THR A 9 -38.82 -8.55 -62.27
CA THR A 9 -39.27 -8.12 -60.93
C THR A 9 -39.11 -9.22 -59.89
N SER A 10 -39.46 -10.48 -60.21
CA SER A 10 -39.28 -11.63 -59.30
C SER A 10 -37.83 -11.81 -58.85
N LYS A 11 -36.87 -11.66 -59.77
CA LYS A 11 -35.43 -11.79 -59.47
C LYS A 11 -34.90 -10.62 -58.63
N LYS A 12 -35.46 -9.41 -58.81
CA LYS A 12 -35.11 -8.22 -58.03
C LYS A 12 -35.58 -8.36 -56.57
N ASP A 13 -36.78 -8.88 -56.35
CA ASP A 13 -37.35 -9.09 -55.02
C ASP A 13 -36.60 -10.18 -54.24
N GLU A 14 -36.14 -11.22 -54.93
CA GLU A 14 -35.30 -12.28 -54.35
C GLU A 14 -33.94 -11.75 -53.90
N ILE A 15 -33.28 -10.92 -54.72
CA ILE A 15 -32.04 -10.23 -54.37
C ILE A 15 -32.26 -9.27 -53.20
N LEU A 16 -33.37 -8.53 -53.18
CA LEU A 16 -33.69 -7.59 -52.10
C LEU A 16 -33.88 -8.32 -50.77
N ARG A 17 -34.60 -9.46 -50.77
CA ARG A 17 -34.79 -10.30 -49.58
C ARG A 17 -33.48 -10.89 -49.07
N ALA A 18 -32.60 -11.33 -49.98
CA ALA A 18 -31.28 -11.84 -49.61
C ALA A 18 -30.41 -10.75 -48.96
N ILE A 19 -30.43 -9.52 -49.49
CA ILE A 19 -29.71 -8.38 -48.92
C ILE A 19 -30.27 -8.02 -47.54
N VAL A 20 -31.59 -7.94 -47.38
CA VAL A 20 -32.23 -7.62 -46.10
C VAL A 20 -31.95 -8.70 -45.05
N SER A 21 -31.97 -9.98 -45.44
CA SER A 21 -31.64 -11.10 -44.56
C SER A 21 -30.18 -11.04 -44.08
N ASN A 22 -29.24 -10.78 -45.00
CA ASN A 22 -27.83 -10.67 -44.66
C ASN A 22 -27.53 -9.48 -43.74
N ILE A 23 -28.14 -8.32 -44.01
CA ILE A 23 -28.03 -7.14 -43.14
C ILE A 23 -28.60 -7.44 -41.75
N GLY A 24 -29.75 -8.12 -41.67
CA GLY A 24 -30.34 -8.56 -40.40
C GLY A 24 -29.41 -9.47 -39.59
N SER A 25 -28.80 -10.47 -40.23
CA SER A 25 -27.84 -11.36 -39.54
C SER A 25 -26.58 -10.64 -39.07
N ILE A 26 -26.08 -9.67 -39.85
CA ILE A 26 -24.91 -8.86 -39.47
C ILE A 26 -25.25 -8.02 -38.22
N ILE A 27 -26.40 -7.36 -38.20
CA ILE A 27 -26.83 -6.56 -37.05
C ILE A 27 -26.93 -7.43 -35.79
N VAL A 28 -27.59 -8.59 -35.87
CA VAL A 28 -27.71 -9.52 -34.72
C VAL A 28 -26.33 -9.97 -34.24
N SER A 29 -25.41 -10.29 -35.15
CA SER A 29 -24.06 -10.72 -34.79
C SER A 29 -23.26 -9.60 -34.09
N VAL A 30 -23.39 -8.35 -34.55
CA VAL A 30 -22.74 -7.19 -33.92
C VAL A 30 -23.29 -6.94 -32.51
N PHE A 31 -24.61 -7.04 -32.32
CA PHE A 31 -25.20 -6.91 -30.98
C PHE A 31 -24.78 -8.02 -30.03
N ALA A 32 -24.70 -9.27 -30.49
CA ALA A 32 -24.20 -10.39 -29.68
C ALA A 32 -22.73 -10.20 -29.28
N LEU A 33 -21.91 -9.67 -30.18
CA LEU A 33 -20.50 -9.38 -29.94
C LEU A 33 -20.33 -8.20 -28.96
N ALA A 34 -21.13 -7.14 -29.11
CA ALA A 34 -21.14 -6.04 -28.16
C ALA A 34 -21.59 -6.48 -26.75
N ALA A 35 -22.65 -7.28 -26.66
CA ALA A 35 -23.14 -7.80 -25.38
C ALA A 35 -22.10 -8.69 -24.66
N SER A 36 -21.41 -9.56 -25.40
CA SER A 36 -20.35 -10.40 -24.84
C SER A 36 -19.14 -9.59 -24.36
N ILE A 37 -18.73 -8.54 -25.10
CA ILE A 37 -17.67 -7.63 -24.64
C ILE A 37 -18.09 -6.91 -23.35
N ILE A 38 -19.32 -6.41 -23.26
CA ILE A 38 -19.83 -5.74 -22.04
C ILE A 38 -19.80 -6.72 -20.86
N LEU A 39 -20.17 -7.98 -21.09
CA LEU A 39 -20.16 -9.03 -20.07
C LEU A 39 -18.73 -9.33 -19.59
N ILE A 40 -17.77 -9.43 -20.51
CA ILE A 40 -16.35 -9.63 -20.19
C ILE A 40 -15.80 -8.44 -19.39
N LEU A 41 -16.08 -7.21 -19.81
CA LEU A 41 -15.64 -6.00 -19.10
C LEU A 41 -16.23 -5.91 -17.69
N SER A 42 -17.49 -6.33 -17.51
CA SER A 42 -18.15 -6.40 -16.20
C SER A 42 -17.47 -7.40 -15.26
N ILE A 43 -16.98 -8.54 -15.78
CA ILE A 43 -16.28 -9.56 -14.99
C ILE A 43 -14.94 -9.05 -14.43
N PHE A 44 -14.26 -8.15 -15.14
CA PHE A 44 -12.95 -7.62 -14.72
C PHE A 44 -13.03 -6.36 -13.85
N ASN A 45 -14.23 -5.88 -13.49
CA ASN A 45 -14.36 -4.74 -12.57
C ASN A 45 -14.07 -5.17 -11.12
N THR A 46 -12.81 -5.06 -10.72
CA THR A 46 -12.40 -5.17 -9.31
C THR A 46 -12.36 -3.80 -8.66
N ASP A 47 -13.20 -3.58 -7.65
CA ASP A 47 -13.14 -2.38 -6.83
C ASP A 47 -12.11 -2.60 -5.72
N THR A 48 -11.03 -1.83 -5.75
CA THR A 48 -10.04 -1.81 -4.67
C THR A 48 -10.25 -0.56 -3.83
N SER A 49 -10.48 -0.74 -2.54
CA SER A 49 -10.49 0.36 -1.57
C SER A 49 -9.29 0.23 -0.65
N ILE A 50 -8.53 1.32 -0.52
CA ILE A 50 -7.39 1.41 0.40
C ILE A 50 -7.78 2.37 1.51
N LYS A 51 -7.76 1.90 2.75
CA LYS A 51 -7.91 2.71 3.95
C LYS A 51 -6.61 2.70 4.73
N THR A 52 -6.21 3.86 5.20
CA THR A 52 -4.99 4.02 6.00
C THR A 52 -5.36 4.53 7.39
N ARG A 53 -4.86 3.85 8.43
CA ARG A 53 -4.97 4.32 9.82
C ARG A 53 -3.60 4.35 10.50
N ASN A 54 -3.45 5.18 11.52
CA ASN A 54 -2.21 5.28 12.28
C ASN A 54 -2.25 4.35 13.50
N GLY A 55 -1.19 3.57 13.72
CA GLY A 55 -1.02 2.67 14.85
C GLY A 55 0.13 3.08 15.76
N LYS A 56 0.11 2.57 17.00
CA LYS A 56 1.16 2.78 18.02
C LYS A 56 1.45 1.48 18.76
N THR A 57 2.72 1.14 18.93
CA THR A 57 3.15 0.05 19.83
C THR A 57 4.03 0.58 20.94
N PHE A 58 3.94 0.00 22.12
CA PHE A 58 4.71 0.38 23.31
C PHE A 58 5.53 -0.82 23.80
N ASN A 59 6.81 -0.60 24.09
CA ASN A 59 7.67 -1.61 24.66
C ASN A 59 8.53 -1.02 25.78
N HIS A 60 8.73 -1.76 26.86
CA HIS A 60 9.65 -1.38 27.92
C HIS A 60 11.10 -1.51 27.45
N ILE A 61 11.93 -0.57 27.87
CA ILE A 61 13.38 -0.60 27.61
C ILE A 61 14.12 -0.62 28.94
N SER A 62 15.17 -1.43 29.02
CA SER A 62 15.91 -1.62 30.27
C SER A 62 17.20 -0.81 30.32
N SER A 63 17.70 -0.36 29.17
CA SER A 63 18.88 0.50 29.07
C SER A 63 18.81 1.31 27.78
N LEU A 64 19.27 2.55 27.82
CA LEU A 64 19.41 3.43 26.66
C LEU A 64 20.84 3.93 26.59
N LYS A 65 21.49 3.73 25.44
CA LYS A 65 22.83 4.25 25.15
C LYS A 65 22.83 4.91 23.77
N GLY A 66 23.20 6.19 23.72
CA GLY A 66 23.52 6.83 22.44
C GLY A 66 24.74 6.16 21.81
N SER A 67 24.70 5.89 20.51
CA SER A 67 25.83 5.30 19.80
C SER A 67 26.07 6.00 18.49
N THR A 68 27.31 6.45 18.28
CA THR A 68 27.81 6.95 17.00
C THR A 68 28.25 5.79 16.10
N GLU A 69 27.50 4.69 16.12
CA GLU A 69 27.73 3.53 15.26
C GLU A 69 27.37 3.90 13.81
N LYS A 70 28.36 3.88 12.92
CA LYS A 70 28.17 4.11 11.48
C LYS A 70 27.54 2.88 10.83
N GLY A 71 26.45 3.06 10.09
CA GLY A 71 25.73 1.96 9.43
C GLY A 71 25.34 2.30 7.99
N GLY A 72 25.49 1.33 7.08
CA GLY A 72 25.11 1.48 5.67
C GLY A 72 24.88 0.11 5.03
N ILE A 73 24.12 0.07 3.94
CA ILE A 73 23.93 -1.15 3.16
C ILE A 73 25.00 -1.18 2.08
N PHE A 74 25.83 -2.22 2.09
CA PHE A 74 26.84 -2.44 1.07
C PHE A 74 26.38 -3.58 0.15
N TYR A 75 26.12 -3.25 -1.11
CA TYR A 75 26.08 -4.24 -2.17
C TYR A 75 27.42 -4.17 -2.91
N LEU A 76 28.03 -5.32 -3.19
CA LEU A 76 29.29 -5.42 -3.91
C LEU A 76 29.21 -4.59 -5.22
N GLY A 77 29.95 -3.49 -5.28
CA GLY A 77 30.04 -2.58 -6.43
C GLY A 77 29.23 -1.28 -6.34
N PHE A 78 28.16 -1.23 -5.54
CA PHE A 78 27.36 -0.02 -5.31
C PHE A 78 26.84 -0.02 -3.86
N GLY A 79 27.42 0.82 -3.00
CA GLY A 79 27.00 0.96 -1.61
C GLY A 79 26.95 2.42 -1.21
N THR A 80 25.95 2.79 -0.42
CA THR A 80 25.86 4.11 0.20
C THR A 80 26.12 3.96 1.69
N ILE A 81 27.23 4.55 2.14
CA ILE A 81 27.50 4.71 3.57
C ILE A 81 26.67 5.91 4.02
N SER A 82 25.58 5.64 4.73
CA SER A 82 24.80 6.70 5.36
C SER A 82 25.42 7.01 6.71
N ASN A 83 25.79 8.26 6.96
CA ASN A 83 26.10 8.72 8.31
C ASN A 83 24.77 8.91 9.05
N THR A 84 24.20 7.82 9.53
CA THR A 84 22.99 7.85 10.37
C THR A 84 23.40 7.56 11.80
N ASP A 85 23.09 8.47 12.71
CA ASP A 85 23.27 8.24 14.15
C ASP A 85 22.12 7.41 14.72
N TYR A 86 22.39 6.62 15.76
CA TYR A 86 21.42 5.71 16.34
C TYR A 86 21.35 5.80 17.87
N TYR A 87 20.14 5.68 18.40
CA TYR A 87 19.94 5.26 19.79
C TYR A 87 19.93 3.74 19.85
N ILE A 88 20.66 3.18 20.80
CA ILE A 88 20.73 1.74 21.05
C ILE A 88 20.11 1.48 22.41
N PHE A 89 19.22 0.49 22.49
CA PHE A 89 18.61 0.10 23.76
C PHE A 89 18.40 -1.41 23.83
N LEU A 90 18.23 -1.87 25.07
CA LEU A 90 17.83 -3.24 25.38
C LEU A 90 16.33 -3.27 25.61
N LYS A 91 15.63 -4.09 24.84
CA LYS A 91 14.20 -4.32 24.94
C LYS A 91 13.95 -5.72 25.47
N GLU A 92 13.00 -5.85 26.39
CA GLU A 92 12.59 -7.14 26.91
C GLU A 92 11.91 -7.97 25.81
N ASP A 93 12.41 -9.18 25.60
CA ASP A 93 11.85 -10.14 24.66
C ASP A 93 11.02 -11.18 25.41
N GLN A 94 9.69 -11.00 25.36
CA GLN A 94 8.75 -11.90 26.02
C GLN A 94 8.72 -13.31 25.40
N LYS A 95 9.16 -13.48 24.14
CA LYS A 95 9.14 -14.78 23.47
C LYS A 95 10.32 -15.65 23.87
N PHE A 96 11.50 -15.04 24.04
CA PHE A 96 12.75 -15.75 24.32
C PHE A 96 13.19 -15.63 25.79
N GLY A 97 12.52 -14.82 26.62
CA GLY A 97 12.83 -14.68 28.04
C GLY A 97 14.17 -14.00 28.29
N GLY A 98 14.41 -12.85 27.65
CA GLY A 98 15.69 -12.14 27.74
C GLY A 98 15.62 -10.72 27.19
N TYR A 99 16.76 -10.20 26.73
CA TYR A 99 16.85 -8.86 26.13
C TYR A 99 17.36 -8.91 24.70
N THR A 100 16.70 -8.16 23.83
CA THR A 100 17.13 -7.96 22.45
C THR A 100 17.71 -6.55 22.31
N LYS A 101 18.88 -6.46 21.65
CA LYS A 101 19.51 -5.19 21.30
C LYS A 101 18.81 -4.62 20.06
N GLU A 102 18.11 -3.51 20.24
CA GLU A 102 17.48 -2.78 19.13
C GLU A 102 18.20 -1.44 18.90
N LYS A 103 18.09 -0.94 17.66
CA LYS A 103 18.63 0.35 17.24
C LYS A 103 17.57 1.16 16.51
N VAL A 104 17.47 2.45 16.82
CA VAL A 104 16.56 3.38 16.15
C VAL A 104 17.29 4.65 15.71
N PRO A 105 17.00 5.17 14.50
CA PRO A 105 17.69 6.33 13.97
C PRO A 105 17.33 7.60 14.75
N THR A 106 18.32 8.40 15.11
CA THR A 106 18.14 9.64 15.89
C THR A 106 17.23 10.64 15.18
N ALA A 107 17.40 10.83 13.88
CA ALA A 107 16.62 11.79 13.07
C ALA A 107 15.11 11.52 13.03
N GLN A 108 14.65 10.32 13.39
CA GLN A 108 13.23 9.96 13.44
C GLN A 108 12.74 9.70 14.87
N THR A 109 13.56 10.03 15.87
CA THR A 109 13.32 9.72 17.27
C THR A 109 13.30 10.98 18.12
N ILE A 110 12.30 11.13 18.97
CA ILE A 110 12.28 12.14 20.03
C ILE A 110 12.46 11.46 21.40
N ILE A 111 13.24 12.09 22.28
CA ILE A 111 13.37 11.66 23.68
C ILE A 111 12.53 12.60 24.56
N ILE A 112 11.74 12.03 25.47
CA ILE A 112 10.91 12.77 26.42
C ILE A 112 11.24 12.30 27.83
N GLU A 113 11.49 13.25 28.73
CA GLU A 113 11.65 12.95 30.15
C GLU A 113 10.30 12.94 30.89
N LYS A 114 9.98 11.84 31.57
CA LYS A 114 8.80 11.69 32.44
C LYS A 114 9.13 10.76 33.61
N ASP A 115 8.47 10.95 34.74
CA ASP A 115 8.59 10.06 35.91
C ASP A 115 7.87 8.73 35.65
N THR A 116 8.44 7.91 34.76
CA THR A 116 7.85 6.66 34.27
C THR A 116 8.93 5.62 34.03
N ILE A 117 8.53 4.35 33.97
CA ILE A 117 9.40 3.26 33.52
C ILE A 117 9.85 3.57 32.08
N PRO A 118 11.17 3.50 31.78
CA PRO A 118 11.65 3.77 30.44
C PRO A 118 10.94 2.89 29.40
N ASN A 119 10.51 3.51 28.30
CA ASN A 119 9.80 2.82 27.24
C ASN A 119 10.06 3.46 25.88
N ILE A 120 9.84 2.67 24.83
CA ILE A 120 9.81 3.13 23.45
C ILE A 120 8.43 2.94 22.86
N GLN A 121 7.91 4.01 22.28
CA GLN A 121 6.72 4.01 21.43
C GLN A 121 7.15 4.08 19.97
N MET A 122 6.63 3.17 19.15
CA MET A 122 6.79 3.21 17.69
C MET A 122 5.45 3.57 17.05
N ASN A 123 5.44 4.61 16.23
CA ASN A 123 4.33 4.98 15.37
C ASN A 123 4.47 4.24 14.03
N PHE A 124 3.39 3.67 13.52
CA PHE A 124 3.36 2.98 12.24
C PHE A 124 2.04 3.25 11.50
N GLN A 125 1.97 2.85 10.23
CA GLN A 125 0.78 2.97 9.40
C GLN A 125 0.19 1.58 9.18
N ILE A 126 -1.12 1.47 9.30
CA ILE A 126 -1.85 0.25 8.96
C ILE A 126 -2.60 0.54 7.67
N GLU A 127 -2.34 -0.26 6.66
CA GLU A 127 -3.04 -0.24 5.38
C GLU A 127 -4.04 -1.39 5.36
N GLU A 128 -5.32 -1.05 5.28
CA GLU A 128 -6.40 -2.01 5.08
C GLU A 128 -6.80 -1.94 3.61
N ARG A 129 -6.54 -3.02 2.88
CA ARG A 129 -6.92 -3.16 1.48
C ARG A 129 -8.12 -4.09 1.39
N SER A 130 -9.25 -3.52 0.98
CA SER A 130 -10.47 -4.29 0.68
C SER A 130 -10.59 -4.45 -0.82
N ILE A 131 -10.61 -5.69 -1.28
CA ILE A 131 -10.78 -6.06 -2.69
C ILE A 131 -12.18 -6.65 -2.82
N LYS A 132 -13.08 -5.90 -3.46
CA LYS A 132 -14.42 -6.38 -3.80
C LYS A 132 -14.41 -6.97 -5.20
N ARG A 133 -14.87 -8.22 -5.31
CA ARG A 133 -15.02 -8.91 -6.60
C ARG A 133 -16.50 -9.04 -6.92
N THR A 134 -16.94 -8.39 -7.99
CA THR A 134 -18.37 -8.13 -8.29
C THR A 134 -19.21 -9.34 -8.67
N MET A 135 -18.65 -10.52 -9.01
CA MET A 135 -19.48 -11.64 -9.48
C MET A 135 -19.20 -13.05 -8.93
N PHE A 136 -17.97 -13.41 -8.54
CA PHE A 136 -17.66 -14.82 -8.17
C PHE A 136 -16.59 -14.98 -7.08
N GLY A 137 -16.22 -13.90 -6.39
CA GLY A 137 -15.22 -13.94 -5.33
C GLY A 137 -15.82 -13.54 -3.99
N ASN A 138 -15.36 -14.16 -2.92
CA ASN A 138 -15.57 -13.59 -1.59
C ASN A 138 -14.84 -12.24 -1.53
N ASP A 139 -15.41 -11.28 -0.82
CA ASP A 139 -14.71 -10.03 -0.51
C ASP A 139 -13.46 -10.38 0.33
N GLU A 140 -12.29 -10.02 -0.18
CA GLU A 140 -11.02 -10.24 0.50
C GLU A 140 -10.62 -8.93 1.18
N THR A 141 -10.49 -8.96 2.50
CA THR A 141 -9.88 -7.86 3.25
C THR A 141 -8.50 -8.29 3.71
N ILE A 142 -7.48 -7.63 3.16
CA ILE A 142 -6.09 -7.81 3.54
C ILE A 142 -5.73 -6.65 4.46
N ILE A 143 -5.30 -6.97 5.68
CA ILE A 143 -4.81 -5.99 6.64
C ILE A 143 -3.30 -6.14 6.72
N ASP A 144 -2.58 -5.09 6.33
CA ASP A 144 -1.12 -5.05 6.40
C ASP A 144 -0.65 -3.91 7.29
N SER A 145 0.41 -4.14 8.04
CA SER A 145 1.03 -3.13 8.91
C SER A 145 2.34 -2.70 8.27
N ASN A 146 2.37 -1.47 7.77
CA ASN A 146 3.52 -0.90 7.11
C ASN A 146 4.28 0.02 8.08
N GLU A 147 5.56 -0.27 8.29
CA GLU A 147 6.44 0.66 8.98
C GLU A 147 6.76 1.87 8.11
N TYR A 148 6.89 3.05 8.73
CA TYR A 148 7.46 4.22 8.05
C TYR A 148 8.92 3.96 7.68
N GLY A 149 9.31 4.35 6.45
CA GLY A 149 10.61 4.01 5.86
C GLY A 149 10.85 4.76 4.55
N THR A 150 11.72 4.23 3.69
CA THR A 150 12.13 4.90 2.43
C THR A 150 10.95 5.17 1.49
N LEU A 151 9.97 4.27 1.45
CA LEU A 151 8.78 4.40 0.59
C LEU A 151 7.61 5.10 1.29
N ASN A 152 7.52 5.00 2.62
CA ASN A 152 6.42 5.54 3.42
C ASN A 152 6.94 6.65 4.33
N ARG A 153 6.80 7.90 3.89
CA ARG A 153 7.21 9.08 4.66
C ARG A 153 6.36 9.25 5.92
N ILE A 154 7.00 9.70 7.00
CA ILE A 154 6.32 10.01 8.26
C ILE A 154 5.40 11.22 8.03
N PRO A 155 4.10 11.11 8.31
CA PRO A 155 3.18 12.24 8.19
C PRO A 155 3.56 13.41 9.10
N GLN A 156 3.37 14.65 8.62
CA GLN A 156 3.74 15.86 9.36
C GLN A 156 3.07 15.98 10.75
N HIS A 157 1.87 15.42 10.93
CA HIS A 157 1.18 15.43 12.23
C HIS A 157 1.75 14.44 13.24
N ILE A 158 2.49 13.41 12.79
CA ILE A 158 3.16 12.44 13.65
C ILE A 158 4.57 12.93 14.03
N LYS A 159 5.25 13.61 13.09
CA LYS A 159 6.62 14.17 13.17
C LYS A 159 7.73 13.13 13.39
N TYR A 160 7.59 12.23 14.37
CA TYR A 160 8.61 11.27 14.79
C TYR A 160 8.09 9.83 14.68
N LYS A 161 8.88 8.93 14.10
CA LYS A 161 8.56 7.49 14.04
C LYS A 161 8.67 6.85 15.42
N TYR A 162 9.66 7.27 16.21
CA TYR A 162 9.93 6.72 17.53
C TYR A 162 9.85 7.80 18.61
N ILE A 163 9.32 7.44 19.78
CA ILE A 163 9.32 8.27 20.97
C ILE A 163 9.92 7.43 22.10
N ILE A 164 11.06 7.86 22.63
CA ILE A 164 11.67 7.23 23.79
C ILE A 164 11.31 8.05 25.01
N THR A 165 10.69 7.42 26.00
CA THR A 165 10.40 8.05 27.28
C THR A 165 11.40 7.54 28.31
N VAL A 166 12.07 8.45 29.02
CA VAL A 166 13.05 8.15 30.08
C VAL A 166 12.72 8.88 31.38
N PRO A 167 13.20 8.42 32.55
CA PRO A 167 13.10 9.14 33.81
C PRO A 167 13.69 10.55 33.73
N LYS A 168 13.16 11.49 34.52
CA LYS A 168 13.71 12.84 34.58
C LYS A 168 15.16 12.85 35.06
N GLY A 169 15.97 13.75 34.48
CA GLY A 169 17.39 13.86 34.80
C GLY A 169 18.26 12.79 34.16
N THR A 170 17.71 12.00 33.23
CA THR A 170 18.48 11.02 32.45
C THR A 170 19.22 11.70 31.31
N ILE A 171 18.64 12.75 30.72
CA ILE A 171 19.25 13.53 29.65
C ILE A 171 20.24 14.53 30.29
N THR A 172 21.52 14.17 30.24
CA THR A 172 22.62 14.99 30.78
C THR A 172 23.23 15.93 29.73
N GLN A 173 22.94 15.71 28.44
CA GLN A 173 23.34 16.56 27.32
C GLN A 173 22.12 16.81 26.43
N ASN A 174 21.73 18.07 26.27
CA ASN A 174 20.70 18.49 25.32
C ASN A 174 21.35 18.73 23.96
N GLU A 175 21.17 17.82 23.02
CA GLU A 175 21.39 18.12 21.61
C GLU A 175 20.11 18.75 21.05
N ILE A 176 20.19 20.04 20.71
CA ILE A 176 19.11 20.77 20.05
C ILE A 176 19.16 20.37 18.57
N PHE A 177 18.21 19.54 18.12
CA PHE A 177 18.04 19.24 16.71
C PHE A 177 17.13 20.30 16.08
N GLU A 178 17.67 21.06 15.13
CA GLU A 178 16.84 21.94 14.30
C GLU A 178 15.85 21.09 13.49
N PRO A 179 14.57 21.49 13.40
CA PRO A 179 13.60 20.77 12.58
C PRO A 179 14.04 20.79 11.12
N LEU A 180 13.96 19.63 10.45
CA LEU A 180 14.18 19.51 9.01
C LEU A 180 13.21 20.44 8.28
N ASN A 181 13.74 21.53 7.70
CA ASN A 181 13.03 22.42 6.77
C ASN A 181 12.76 21.71 5.44
#